data_AF-A0A939FSQ2-F1
#
_entry.id   AF-A0A939FSQ2-F1
#
_cell.length_a   1.000
_cell.length_b   1.000
_cell.length_c   1.000
_cell.angle_alpha   90.00
_cell.angle_beta   90.00
_cell.angle_gamma   90.00
#
_symmetry.space_group_name_H-M   'P 1'
#
loop_
_entity.id
_entity.type
_entity.pdbx_description
1 polymer ?
#
loop_
_entity_poly.entity_id
_entity_poly.type
_entity_poly.pdbx_seq_one_letter_code
_entity_poly.pdbx_strand_id
1 'polypeptide(L)'
;MEPVYDLMTRLLSEYFGVPEEQLTPDATFERLDIDSLAQVELVTLLEDRLKVTLGEPPAGATLGEIAARIERLVAAGTVGAQPQAPADAVASAGPAR
;
A
#
# COMPACT_ATOMS: atom_id res chain seq x y z
N MET A 1 -10.04 -10.56 15.14
CA MET A 1 -9.58 -10.00 13.85
C MET A 1 -8.54 -8.99 14.23
N GLU A 2 -7.32 -9.12 13.71
CA GLU A 2 -6.26 -8.15 13.96
C GLU A 2 -6.65 -6.80 13.34
N PRO A 3 -6.48 -5.66 14.04
CA PRO A 3 -6.68 -4.34 13.45
C PRO A 3 -5.78 -4.15 12.23
N VAL A 4 -6.28 -3.46 11.19
CA VAL A 4 -5.46 -3.24 9.98
C VAL A 4 -4.23 -2.40 10.31
N TYR A 5 -4.38 -1.47 11.24
CA TYR A 5 -3.26 -0.66 11.73
C TYR A 5 -2.13 -1.54 12.28
N ASP A 6 -2.43 -2.51 13.14
CA ASP A 6 -1.43 -3.40 13.74
C ASP A 6 -0.73 -4.28 12.70
N LEU A 7 -1.48 -4.72 11.68
CA LEU A 7 -0.90 -5.45 10.56
C LEU A 7 0.06 -4.55 9.77
N MET A 8 -0.33 -3.31 9.47
CA MET A 8 0.50 -2.36 8.75
C MET A 8 1.79 -2.04 9.52
N THR A 9 1.70 -1.77 10.82
CA THR A 9 2.88 -1.47 11.63
C THR A 9 3.82 -2.66 11.72
N ARG A 10 3.28 -3.88 11.87
CA ARG A 10 4.09 -5.11 11.81
C ARG A 10 4.80 -5.24 10.46
N LEU A 11 4.11 -5.04 9.35
CA LEU A 11 4.73 -5.14 8.02
C LEU A 11 5.82 -4.08 7.84
N LEU A 12 5.56 -2.84 8.25
CA LEU A 12 6.54 -1.74 8.21
C LEU A 12 7.78 -2.05 9.07
N SER A 13 7.60 -2.63 10.25
CA SER A 13 8.73 -3.00 11.10
C SER A 13 9.50 -4.22 10.58
N GLU A 14 8.81 -5.28 10.15
CA GLU A 14 9.43 -6.55 9.77
C GLU A 14 10.05 -6.54 8.36
N TYR A 15 9.37 -5.92 7.39
CA TYR A 15 9.79 -5.96 5.98
C TYR A 15 10.54 -4.69 5.57
N PHE A 16 10.17 -3.54 6.13
CA PHE A 16 10.75 -2.24 5.77
C PHE A 16 11.74 -1.71 6.82
N GLY A 17 11.86 -2.39 7.97
CA GLY A 17 12.80 -2.02 9.02
C GLY A 17 12.48 -0.69 9.72
N VAL A 18 11.21 -0.24 9.68
CA VAL A 18 10.79 0.99 10.34
C VAL A 18 10.72 0.78 11.85
N PRO A 19 11.37 1.61 12.67
CA PRO A 19 11.30 1.49 14.12
C PRO A 19 9.87 1.68 14.62
N GLU A 20 9.41 0.77 15.49
CA GLU A 20 8.03 0.82 16.05
C GLU A 20 7.71 2.14 16.75
N GLU A 21 8.72 2.80 17.34
CA GLU A 21 8.60 4.12 17.97
C GLU A 21 8.22 5.24 16.99
N GLN A 22 8.48 5.07 15.69
CA GLN A 22 8.09 6.02 14.65
C GLN A 22 6.69 5.72 14.06
N LEU A 23 6.20 4.48 14.25
CA LEU A 23 4.94 3.99 13.71
C LEU A 23 3.74 4.49 14.53
N THR A 24 3.52 5.79 14.44
CA THR A 24 2.40 6.49 15.09
C THR A 24 1.23 6.69 14.12
N PRO A 25 -0.01 6.80 14.61
CA PRO A 25 -1.18 6.98 13.75
C PRO A 25 -1.11 8.23 12.87
N ASP A 26 -0.41 9.27 13.34
CA ASP A 26 -0.23 10.55 12.65
C ASP A 26 1.03 10.58 11.74
N ALA A 27 1.79 9.47 11.68
CA ALA A 27 2.94 9.34 10.78
C ALA A 27 2.49 9.22 9.32
N THR A 28 3.23 9.82 8.41
CA THR A 28 3.04 9.69 6.96
C THR A 28 4.17 8.86 6.37
N PHE A 29 3.97 8.27 5.19
CA PHE A 29 5.05 7.55 4.49
C PHE A 29 6.29 8.42 4.23
N GLU A 30 6.08 9.70 3.90
CA GLU A 30 7.18 10.66 3.74
C GLU A 30 7.98 10.86 5.03
N ARG A 31 7.30 10.93 6.20
CA ARG A 31 8.00 11.08 7.50
C ARG A 31 8.80 9.83 7.87
N LEU A 32 8.34 8.67 7.43
CA LEU A 32 8.96 7.37 7.68
C LEU A 32 10.03 7.02 6.63
N ASP A 33 10.37 7.95 5.73
CA ASP A 33 11.29 7.75 4.60
C ASP A 33 10.92 6.52 3.74
N ILE A 34 9.61 6.29 3.56
CA ILE A 34 9.09 5.19 2.74
C ILE A 34 8.96 5.66 1.29
N ASP A 35 9.88 5.18 0.47
CA ASP A 35 9.91 5.42 -0.97
C ASP A 35 8.66 4.88 -1.70
N SER A 36 8.38 5.42 -2.89
CA SER A 36 7.24 5.00 -3.71
C SER A 36 7.21 3.49 -4.02
N LEU A 37 8.38 2.87 -4.25
CA LEU A 37 8.48 1.43 -4.47
C LEU A 37 8.10 0.64 -3.20
N ALA A 38 8.55 1.10 -2.03
CA ALA A 38 8.22 0.48 -0.75
C ALA A 38 6.72 0.61 -0.42
N GLN A 39 6.08 1.73 -0.78
CA GLN A 39 4.63 1.89 -0.65
C GLN A 39 3.88 0.87 -1.51
N VAL A 40 4.29 0.66 -2.77
CA VAL A 40 3.69 -0.35 -3.66
C VAL A 40 3.85 -1.76 -3.10
N GLU A 41 5.02 -2.09 -2.55
CA GLU A 41 5.27 -3.39 -1.92
C GLU A 41 4.41 -3.58 -0.66
N LEU A 42 4.31 -2.57 0.20
CA LEU A 42 3.46 -2.60 1.39
C LEU A 42 1.99 -2.82 1.02
N VAL A 43 1.49 -2.10 0.01
CA VAL A 43 0.14 -2.26 -0.52
C VAL A 43 -0.08 -3.69 -1.01
N THR A 44 0.86 -4.23 -1.79
CA THR A 44 0.80 -5.61 -2.30
C THR A 44 0.74 -6.65 -1.16
N LEU A 45 1.55 -6.47 -0.12
CA LEU A 45 1.54 -7.34 1.06
C LEU A 45 0.19 -7.27 1.80
N LEU A 46 -0.38 -6.07 1.95
CA LEU A 46 -1.68 -5.87 2.59
C LEU A 46 -2.82 -6.49 1.77
N GLU A 47 -2.81 -6.30 0.45
CA GLU A 47 -3.76 -6.94 -0.47
C GLU A 47 -3.73 -8.47 -0.37
N ASP A 48 -2.54 -9.08 -0.35
CA ASP A 48 -2.39 -10.52 -0.23
C ASP A 48 -2.89 -11.05 1.12
N ARG A 49 -2.62 -10.32 2.22
CA ARG A 49 -3.06 -10.72 3.57
C ARG A 49 -4.56 -10.55 3.79
N LEU A 50 -5.12 -9.44 3.31
CA LEU A 50 -6.52 -9.08 3.52
C LEU A 50 -7.44 -9.60 2.40
N LYS A 51 -6.87 -10.11 1.31
CA LYS A 51 -7.59 -10.57 0.10
C LYS A 51 -8.53 -9.52 -0.47
N VAL A 52 -8.08 -8.26 -0.44
CA VAL A 52 -8.76 -7.09 -1.02
C VAL A 52 -7.86 -6.42 -2.04
N THR A 53 -8.42 -5.47 -2.77
CA THR A 53 -7.67 -4.63 -3.69
C THR A 53 -7.56 -3.22 -3.14
N LEU A 54 -6.34 -2.80 -2.87
CA LEU A 54 -5.95 -1.52 -2.34
C LEU A 54 -5.28 -0.75 -3.48
N GLY A 55 -5.95 0.30 -3.96
CA GLY A 55 -5.29 1.24 -4.86
C GLY A 55 -4.17 2.01 -4.15
N GLU A 56 -3.51 2.90 -4.88
CA GLU A 56 -2.46 3.74 -4.31
C GLU A 56 -2.95 4.53 -3.08
N PRO A 57 -2.11 4.64 -2.03
CA PRO A 57 -2.42 5.43 -0.87
C PRO A 57 -2.49 6.92 -1.26
N PRO A 58 -3.36 7.72 -0.61
CA PRO A 58 -3.41 9.15 -0.88
C PRO A 58 -2.08 9.80 -0.47
N ALA A 59 -1.58 10.71 -1.31
CA ALA A 59 -0.39 11.50 -0.98
C ALA A 59 -0.62 12.29 0.32
N GLY A 60 0.35 12.23 1.24
CA GLY A 60 0.29 12.91 2.53
C GLY A 60 -0.66 12.28 3.56
N ALA A 61 -1.31 11.15 3.25
CA ALA A 61 -2.15 10.46 4.22
C ALA A 61 -1.32 9.85 5.36
N THR A 62 -1.92 9.86 6.54
CA THR A 62 -1.34 9.26 7.74
C THR A 62 -1.59 7.75 7.80
N LEU A 63 -0.78 7.02 8.56
CA LEU A 63 -0.94 5.58 8.78
C LEU A 63 -2.34 5.26 9.32
N GLY A 64 -2.86 6.07 10.24
CA GLY A 64 -4.20 5.90 10.80
C GLY A 64 -5.30 6.09 9.76
N GLU A 65 -5.18 7.08 8.88
CA GLU A 65 -6.15 7.31 7.80
C GLU A 65 -6.16 6.18 6.77
N ILE A 66 -4.97 5.67 6.42
CA ILE A 66 -4.81 4.55 5.50
C ILE A 66 -5.42 3.29 6.10
N ALA A 67 -5.09 2.96 7.36
CA ALA A 67 -5.66 1.81 8.05
C ALA A 67 -7.20 1.89 8.12
N ALA A 68 -7.75 3.03 8.53
CA ALA A 68 -9.20 3.23 8.60
C ALA A 68 -9.88 3.12 7.22
N ARG A 69 -9.21 3.55 6.14
CA ARG A 69 -9.72 3.38 4.78
C ARG A 69 -9.78 1.90 4.39
N ILE A 70 -8.72 1.15 4.67
CA ILE A 70 -8.64 -0.28 4.37
C ILE A 70 -9.70 -1.05 5.17
N GLU A 71 -9.87 -0.75 6.46
CA GLU A 71 -10.90 -1.37 7.31
C GLU A 71 -12.30 -1.18 6.73
N ARG A 72 -12.62 0.01 6.21
CA ARG A 72 -13.89 0.26 5.53
C ARG A 72 -14.05 -0.57 4.25
N LEU A 73 -12.98 -0.76 3.48
CA LEU A 73 -13.02 -1.59 2.26
C LEU A 73 -13.22 -3.07 2.59
N VAL A 74 -12.50 -3.58 3.58
CA VAL A 74 -12.64 -4.97 4.07
C VAL A 74 -14.06 -5.18 4.60
N ALA A 75 -14.58 -4.25 5.39
CA ALA A 75 -15.94 -4.33 5.92
C ALA A 75 -17.02 -4.24 4.82
N ALA A 76 -16.75 -3.51 3.73
CA ALA A 76 -17.65 -3.37 2.59
C ALA A 76 -17.66 -4.59 1.65
N GLY A 77 -16.76 -5.56 1.84
CA GLY A 77 -16.77 -6.82 1.09
C GLY A 77 -16.41 -6.69 -0.40
N THR A 78 -15.70 -5.63 -0.79
CA THR A 78 -15.18 -5.49 -2.16
C THR A 78 -14.07 -6.51 -2.42
N VAL A 79 -14.45 -7.71 -2.86
CA VAL A 79 -13.54 -8.71 -3.42
C VAL A 79 -13.08 -8.21 -4.79
N GLY A 80 -11.76 -8.11 -4.94
CA GLY A 80 -11.07 -7.34 -5.96
C GLY A 80 -11.57 -7.46 -7.40
N ALA A 81 -11.80 -6.31 -8.01
CA ALA A 81 -11.69 -6.14 -9.45
C ALA A 81 -10.67 -5.04 -9.72
N GLN A 82 -9.42 -5.42 -9.98
CA GLN A 82 -8.52 -4.57 -10.75
C GLN A 82 -7.96 -5.35 -11.93
N PRO A 83 -8.21 -4.89 -13.17
CA PRO A 83 -7.30 -5.13 -14.26
C PRO A 83 -6.06 -4.31 -13.94
N GLN A 84 -5.01 -4.99 -13.51
CA GLN A 84 -3.68 -4.41 -13.39
C GLN A 84 -3.28 -4.10 -14.83
N ALA A 85 -3.37 -2.83 -15.22
CA ALA A 85 -2.93 -2.41 -16.53
C ALA A 85 -1.44 -2.77 -16.64
N PRO A 86 -1.01 -3.47 -17.71
CA PRO A 86 0.39 -3.76 -17.87
C PRO A 86 1.14 -2.43 -17.98
N ALA A 87 2.12 -2.24 -17.11
CA ALA A 87 3.14 -1.20 -17.23
C ALA A 87 4.09 -1.48 -18.41
N ASP A 88 3.55 -1.97 -19.52
CA ASP A 88 4.25 -2.25 -20.77
C ASP A 88 3.36 -1.79 -21.94
N ALA A 89 3.39 -0.49 -22.18
CA ALA A 89 2.95 0.09 -23.44
C ALA A 89 4.07 0.99 -24.00
N VAL A 90 4.87 0.36 -24.85
CA VAL A 90 5.44 0.90 -26.10
C VAL A 90 6.64 1.86 -26.05
N ALA A 91 7.84 1.29 -25.86
CA ALA A 91 9.05 1.77 -26.53
C ALA A 91 9.63 0.68 -27.46
N SER A 92 8.79 0.14 -28.35
CA SER A 92 9.24 -0.69 -29.47
C SER A 92 8.25 -0.65 -30.64
N ALA A 93 8.38 0.39 -31.46
CA ALA A 93 8.04 0.40 -32.89
C ALA A 93 8.99 1.45 -33.51
N GLY A 94 9.97 1.13 -34.35
CA GLY A 94 9.88 0.38 -35.60
C GLY A 94 10.30 1.33 -36.75
N PRO A 95 10.95 0.86 -37.83
CA PRO A 95 11.92 1.64 -38.60
C PRO A 95 11.31 2.53 -39.72
N ALA A 96 12.03 3.60 -40.07
CA ALA A 96 11.96 4.33 -41.34
C ALA A 96 13.29 5.10 -41.48
N ARG A 97 14.10 5.04 -42.53
CA ARG A 97 13.96 4.64 -43.93
C ARG A 97 15.37 4.39 -44.48
#